data_AF-G9K9V9-F1
#
_entry.id   AF-G9K9V9-F1
#
_cell.length_a   1.000
_cell.length_b   1.000
_cell.length_c   1.000
_cell.angle_alpha   90.00
_cell.angle_beta   90.00
_cell.angle_gamma   90.00
#
_symmetry.space_group_name_H-M   'P 1'
#
loop_
_entity.id
_entity.type
_entity.pdbx_description
1 polymer ?
#
loop_
_entity_poly.entity_id
_entity_poly.type
_entity_poly.pdbx_seq_one_letter_code
_entity_poly.pdbx_strand_id
1 'polypeptide(L)'
;IVGLHTNIDFLLNLSGHPEFEAGNVHTDFIAQHHKELFPSRKATAKEFLCQAALGLILQEKAVSDIFNVQSQDQYSPFASSSGRRLNISYTRNITLRDGKNNVAIAVTYNHDGSYSMRIEDETFQVLGDLCTEGDYTYLKCSVNGVASKTKLIILENTIYLFSMEGSTQIGIPVPKYLSSVSSDGTQEGAIAPMTGTIE
;
A
#
# COMPACT_ATOMS: atom_id res chain seq x y z
N ILE A 1 3.63 -15.71 -0.53
CA ILE A 1 4.18 -15.78 -1.91
C ILE A 1 3.65 -14.55 -2.65
N VAL A 2 4.48 -13.87 -3.43
CA VAL A 2 4.08 -12.66 -4.19
C VAL A 2 4.57 -12.78 -5.64
N GLY A 3 3.99 -11.99 -6.55
CA GLY A 3 4.43 -11.90 -7.96
C GLY A 3 3.53 -12.66 -8.94
N LEU A 4 3.44 -13.99 -8.80
CA LEU A 4 2.56 -14.81 -9.64
C LEU A 4 1.19 -14.98 -8.99
N HIS A 5 0.15 -15.11 -9.83
CA HIS A 5 -1.17 -15.49 -9.33
C HIS A 5 -1.11 -16.92 -8.80
N THR A 6 -1.53 -17.10 -7.55
CA THR A 6 -1.50 -18.39 -6.86
C THR A 6 -2.91 -18.80 -6.44
N ASN A 7 -3.13 -20.11 -6.30
CA ASN A 7 -4.39 -20.67 -5.81
C ASN A 7 -4.48 -20.70 -4.27
N ILE A 8 -3.63 -19.96 -3.56
CA ILE A 8 -3.53 -20.02 -2.09
C ILE A 8 -4.83 -19.57 -1.43
N ASP A 9 -5.41 -18.44 -1.86
CA ASP A 9 -6.68 -17.96 -1.30
C ASP A 9 -7.84 -18.94 -1.55
N PHE A 10 -7.85 -19.60 -2.72
CA PHE A 10 -8.80 -20.67 -3.02
C PHE A 10 -8.61 -21.87 -2.09
N LEU A 11 -7.36 -22.31 -1.88
CA LEU A 11 -7.06 -23.44 -0.99
C LEU A 11 -7.40 -23.13 0.48
N LEU A 12 -7.18 -21.90 0.92
CA LEU A 12 -7.60 -21.42 2.25
C LEU A 12 -9.12 -21.52 2.39
N ASN A 13 -9.88 -20.96 1.43
CA ASN A 13 -11.34 -21.03 1.45
C ASN A 13 -11.85 -22.47 1.39
N LEU A 14 -11.26 -23.31 0.54
CA LEU A 14 -11.61 -24.72 0.42
C LEU A 14 -11.38 -25.47 1.73
N SER A 15 -10.21 -25.27 2.37
CA SER A 15 -9.88 -25.92 3.64
C SER A 15 -10.76 -25.49 4.81
N GLY A 16 -11.28 -24.26 4.77
CA GLY A 16 -12.20 -23.73 5.79
C GLY A 16 -13.68 -23.96 5.48
N HIS A 17 -14.02 -24.63 4.37
CA HIS A 17 -15.40 -24.83 3.97
C HIS A 17 -16.06 -25.93 4.84
N PRO A 18 -17.24 -25.66 5.46
CA PRO A 18 -17.89 -26.62 6.38
C PRO A 18 -18.14 -28.01 5.76
N GLU A 19 -18.61 -28.06 4.51
CA GLU A 19 -18.84 -29.33 3.81
C GLU A 19 -17.53 -30.07 3.47
N PHE A 20 -16.42 -29.34 3.31
CA PHE A 20 -15.11 -29.94 3.08
C PHE A 20 -14.58 -30.55 4.39
N GLU A 21 -14.75 -29.86 5.51
CA GLU A 21 -14.42 -30.36 6.85
C GLU A 21 -15.27 -31.60 7.22
N ALA A 22 -16.55 -31.62 6.85
CA ALA A 22 -17.45 -32.75 7.07
C ALA A 22 -17.14 -33.98 6.18
N GLY A 23 -16.24 -33.85 5.19
CA GLY A 23 -15.91 -34.92 4.25
C GLY A 23 -16.95 -35.14 3.15
N ASN A 24 -17.89 -34.21 2.97
CA ASN A 24 -18.94 -34.27 1.94
C ASN A 24 -18.40 -33.83 0.56
N VAL A 25 -17.32 -34.47 0.10
CA VAL A 25 -16.63 -34.09 -1.14
C VAL A 25 -16.97 -35.06 -2.27
N HIS A 26 -17.41 -34.52 -3.40
CA HIS A 26 -17.69 -35.24 -4.64
C HIS A 26 -17.14 -34.47 -5.86
N THR A 27 -17.20 -35.07 -7.04
CA THR A 27 -16.63 -34.49 -8.28
C THR A 27 -17.21 -33.12 -8.66
N ASP A 28 -18.45 -32.85 -8.24
CA ASP A 28 -19.14 -31.59 -8.52
C ASP A 28 -19.06 -30.57 -7.37
N PHE A 29 -18.33 -30.87 -6.30
CA PHE A 29 -18.25 -30.03 -5.08
C PHE A 29 -17.88 -28.58 -5.39
N ILE A 30 -16.83 -28.39 -6.21
CA ILE A 30 -16.34 -27.05 -6.57
C ILE A 30 -17.39 -26.29 -7.39
N ALA A 31 -18.11 -26.97 -8.29
CA ALA A 31 -19.15 -26.34 -9.10
C ALA A 31 -20.36 -25.94 -8.24
N GLN A 32 -20.74 -26.79 -7.30
CA GLN A 32 -21.85 -26.55 -6.37
C GLN A 32 -21.55 -25.39 -5.41
N HIS A 33 -20.34 -25.34 -4.83
CA HIS A 33 -19.93 -24.32 -3.87
C HIS A 33 -19.09 -23.19 -4.50
N HIS A 34 -19.17 -23.01 -5.83
CA HIS A 34 -18.32 -22.06 -6.55
C HIS A 34 -18.41 -20.64 -5.99
N LYS A 35 -19.61 -20.17 -5.62
CA LYS A 35 -19.80 -18.81 -5.09
C LYS A 35 -19.13 -18.61 -3.72
N GLU A 36 -19.02 -19.67 -2.93
CA GLU A 36 -18.42 -19.65 -1.59
C GLU A 36 -16.89 -19.76 -1.69
N LEU A 37 -16.39 -20.58 -2.63
CA LEU A 37 -14.95 -20.77 -2.86
C LEU A 37 -14.30 -19.59 -3.59
N PHE A 38 -15.06 -18.89 -4.45
CA PHE A 38 -14.62 -17.74 -5.24
C PHE A 38 -15.47 -16.50 -4.92
N PRO A 39 -15.36 -15.93 -3.70
CA PRO A 39 -16.10 -14.75 -3.34
C PRO A 39 -15.72 -13.55 -4.22
N SER A 40 -16.69 -12.74 -4.60
CA SER A 40 -16.45 -11.50 -5.34
C SER A 40 -15.54 -10.58 -4.52
N ARG A 41 -14.50 -10.01 -5.15
CA ARG A 41 -13.63 -9.02 -4.53
C ARG A 41 -14.46 -7.85 -3.98
N LYS A 42 -14.51 -7.73 -2.66
CA LYS A 42 -15.07 -6.56 -1.97
C LYS A 42 -14.04 -5.43 -1.96
N ALA A 43 -14.52 -4.20 -1.76
CA ALA A 43 -13.63 -3.09 -1.48
C ALA A 43 -12.79 -3.42 -0.23
N THR A 44 -11.51 -3.14 -0.31
CA THR A 44 -10.57 -3.29 0.79
C THR A 44 -10.99 -2.36 1.92
N ALA A 45 -11.00 -2.87 3.16
CA ALA A 45 -11.35 -2.04 4.31
C ALA A 45 -10.37 -0.86 4.45
N LYS A 46 -10.90 0.30 4.87
CA LYS A 46 -10.12 1.55 4.95
C LYS A 46 -8.92 1.42 5.89
N GLU A 47 -9.01 0.57 6.90
CA GLU A 47 -7.93 0.23 7.82
C GLU A 47 -6.74 -0.39 7.09
N PHE A 48 -6.97 -1.31 6.16
CA PHE A 48 -5.89 -1.91 5.35
C PHE A 48 -5.26 -0.89 4.38
N LEU A 49 -6.05 0.05 3.87
CA LEU A 49 -5.52 1.18 3.08
C LEU A 49 -4.63 2.09 3.94
N CYS A 50 -5.03 2.36 5.19
CA CYS A 50 -4.20 3.07 6.16
C CYS A 50 -2.90 2.32 6.49
N GLN A 51 -2.97 1.00 6.67
CA GLN A 51 -1.78 0.17 6.90
C GLN A 51 -0.82 0.22 5.71
N ALA A 52 -1.33 0.11 4.48
CA ALA A 52 -0.52 0.20 3.27
C ALA A 52 0.10 1.59 3.10
N ALA A 53 -0.66 2.65 3.34
CA ALA A 53 -0.15 4.02 3.34
C ALA A 53 0.96 4.20 4.37
N LEU A 54 0.76 3.72 5.61
CA LEU A 54 1.76 3.76 6.68
C LEU A 54 3.03 3.01 6.29
N GLY A 55 2.87 1.80 5.74
CA GLY A 55 3.99 0.98 5.26
C GLY A 55 4.85 1.71 4.24
N LEU A 56 4.24 2.43 3.28
CA LEU A 56 4.98 3.28 2.34
C LEU A 56 5.74 4.41 3.05
N ILE A 57 5.08 5.13 3.96
CA ILE A 57 5.71 6.25 4.68
C ILE A 57 6.96 5.78 5.43
N LEU A 58 6.81 4.67 6.16
CA LEU A 58 7.88 4.14 6.98
C LEU A 58 9.01 3.54 6.13
N GLN A 59 8.70 2.95 4.98
CA GLN A 59 9.72 2.47 4.05
C GLN A 59 10.50 3.64 3.44
N GLU A 60 9.81 4.69 2.98
CA GLU A 60 10.45 5.91 2.48
C GLU A 60 11.37 6.51 3.55
N LYS A 61 10.89 6.61 4.79
CA LYS A 61 11.69 7.09 5.92
C LYS A 61 12.94 6.23 6.15
N ALA A 62 12.79 4.91 6.17
CA ALA A 62 13.93 4.01 6.35
C ALA A 62 14.97 4.14 5.23
N VAL A 63 14.54 4.28 3.98
CA VAL A 63 15.45 4.52 2.83
C VAL A 63 16.16 5.87 2.96
N SER A 64 15.45 6.93 3.34
CA SER A 64 16.06 8.24 3.60
C SER A 64 17.08 8.18 4.73
N ASP A 65 16.77 7.49 5.83
CA ASP A 65 17.66 7.36 6.98
C ASP A 65 18.97 6.62 6.61
N ILE A 66 18.88 5.56 5.80
CA ILE A 66 20.07 4.85 5.26
C ILE A 66 20.90 5.79 4.38
N PHE A 67 20.27 6.53 3.48
CA PHE A 67 20.97 7.48 2.60
C PHE A 67 21.68 8.57 3.41
N ASN A 68 21.05 9.08 4.46
CA ASN A 68 21.61 10.13 5.32
C ASN A 68 22.86 9.68 6.07
N VAL A 69 22.89 8.44 6.56
CA VAL A 69 24.07 7.87 7.22
C VAL A 69 25.26 7.77 6.26
N GLN A 70 25.01 7.61 4.95
CA GLN A 70 26.05 7.56 3.92
C GLN A 70 26.44 8.94 3.38
N SER A 71 25.70 9.99 3.75
CA SER A 71 25.96 11.37 3.33
C SER A 71 27.15 11.97 4.09
N GLN A 72 27.85 12.92 3.45
CA GLN A 72 28.87 13.73 4.14
C GLN A 72 28.26 14.73 5.13
N ASP A 73 26.97 15.05 4.97
CA ASP A 73 26.20 15.92 5.89
C ASP A 73 25.08 15.11 6.54
N GLN A 74 25.45 14.26 7.51
CA GLN A 74 24.54 13.36 8.23
C GLN A 74 23.45 14.11 9.01
N TYR A 75 23.72 15.33 9.45
CA TYR A 75 22.81 16.12 10.31
C TYR A 75 22.04 17.18 9.52
N SER A 76 22.03 17.08 8.18
CA SER A 76 21.33 18.03 7.34
C SER A 76 19.83 18.08 7.69
N PRO A 77 19.24 19.26 7.92
CA PRO A 77 17.81 19.35 8.19
C PRO A 77 16.95 18.96 6.98
N PHE A 78 17.52 18.98 5.77
CA PHE A 78 16.84 18.62 4.52
C PHE A 78 16.86 17.12 4.22
N ALA A 79 17.67 16.36 4.96
CA ALA A 79 17.77 14.92 4.85
C ALA A 79 16.62 14.18 5.57
N SER A 80 15.95 14.84 6.52
CA SER A 80 14.93 14.21 7.36
C SER A 80 13.57 14.09 6.64
N SER A 81 13.10 12.86 6.45
CA SER A 81 11.74 12.54 5.96
C SER A 81 10.65 12.65 7.04
N SER A 82 10.85 13.51 8.04
CA SER A 82 9.93 13.70 9.17
C SER A 82 8.71 14.58 8.85
N GLY A 83 8.70 15.26 7.70
CA GLY A 83 7.62 16.19 7.33
C GLY A 83 7.56 17.44 8.22
N ARG A 84 8.66 17.79 8.90
CA ARG A 84 8.66 18.85 9.91
C ARG A 84 8.39 20.23 9.29
N ARG A 85 7.43 20.93 9.88
CA ARG A 85 7.03 22.32 9.55
C ARG A 85 6.98 23.10 10.87
N LEU A 86 7.38 24.37 10.86
CA LEU A 86 7.57 25.13 12.11
C LEU A 86 6.26 25.48 12.82
N ASN A 87 5.22 25.84 12.08
CA ASN A 87 3.98 26.40 12.65
C ASN A 87 2.72 25.61 12.32
N ILE A 88 2.81 24.60 11.46
CA ILE A 88 1.67 23.84 10.96
C ILE A 88 2.01 22.35 10.91
N SER A 89 1.01 21.49 10.94
CA SER A 89 1.21 20.07 10.61
C SER A 89 1.31 19.90 9.09
N TYR A 90 2.21 19.03 8.65
CA TYR A 90 2.33 18.71 7.23
C TYR A 90 1.26 17.70 6.82
N THR A 91 0.53 17.98 5.75
CA THR A 91 -0.40 17.04 5.14
C THR A 91 0.07 16.68 3.74
N ARG A 92 0.20 15.39 3.44
CA ARG A 92 0.54 14.87 2.10
C ARG A 92 -0.57 13.99 1.56
N ASN A 93 -0.81 14.05 0.26
CA ASN A 93 -1.79 13.19 -0.40
C ASN A 93 -1.08 11.97 -1.00
N ILE A 94 -1.45 10.78 -0.54
CA ILE A 94 -1.05 9.50 -1.12
C ILE A 94 -2.23 8.95 -1.91
N THR A 95 -1.99 8.42 -3.11
CA THR A 95 -3.03 7.70 -3.85
C THR A 95 -2.67 6.23 -3.89
N LEU A 96 -3.59 5.36 -3.49
CA LEU A 96 -3.48 3.91 -3.58
C LEU A 96 -4.52 3.36 -4.54
N ARG A 97 -4.26 2.20 -5.14
CA ARG A 97 -5.18 1.53 -6.07
C ARG A 97 -5.74 0.27 -5.42
N ASP A 98 -7.03 0.28 -5.14
CA ASP A 98 -7.76 -0.93 -4.75
C ASP A 98 -8.51 -1.50 -5.96
N GLY A 99 -7.96 -2.57 -6.53
CA GLY A 99 -8.48 -3.17 -7.76
C GLY A 99 -8.41 -2.18 -8.92
N LYS A 100 -9.56 -1.64 -9.32
CA LYS A 100 -9.68 -0.63 -10.39
C LYS A 100 -9.86 0.80 -9.86
N ASN A 101 -10.10 0.96 -8.57
CA ASN A 101 -10.42 2.24 -7.96
C ASN A 101 -9.15 2.88 -7.39
N ASN A 102 -8.97 4.17 -7.65
CA ASN A 102 -7.92 4.95 -7.00
C ASN A 102 -8.53 5.62 -5.76
N VAL A 103 -7.90 5.42 -4.61
CA VAL A 103 -8.30 5.97 -3.32
C VAL A 103 -7.26 7.00 -2.89
N ALA A 104 -7.70 8.24 -2.70
CA ALA A 104 -6.86 9.31 -2.18
C ALA A 104 -6.88 9.33 -0.65
N ILE A 105 -5.71 9.44 -0.05
CA ILE A 105 -5.49 9.42 1.39
C ILE A 105 -4.71 10.68 1.77
N ALA A 106 -5.34 11.59 2.51
CA ALA A 106 -4.67 12.76 3.06
C ALA A 106 -4.03 12.39 4.39
N VAL A 107 -2.70 12.32 4.43
CA VAL A 107 -1.92 11.93 5.61
C VAL A 107 -1.33 13.16 6.28
N THR A 108 -1.81 13.46 7.48
CA THR A 108 -1.29 14.52 8.35
C THR A 108 -0.25 13.93 9.31
N TYR A 109 0.91 14.58 9.38
CA TYR A 109 2.02 14.23 10.27
C TYR A 109 1.86 14.98 11.58
N ASN A 110 1.57 14.25 12.65
CA ASN A 110 1.38 14.85 13.96
C ASN A 110 2.72 15.01 14.69
N HIS A 111 2.75 15.95 15.65
CA HIS A 111 3.98 16.27 16.39
C HIS A 111 4.42 15.17 17.36
N ASP A 112 3.52 14.29 17.75
CA ASP A 112 3.77 13.12 18.61
C ASP A 112 4.34 11.91 17.85
N GLY A 113 4.52 12.03 16.53
CA GLY A 113 4.98 10.95 15.66
C GLY A 113 3.87 10.04 15.13
N SER A 114 2.61 10.29 15.52
CA SER A 114 1.45 9.62 14.92
C SER A 114 1.08 10.24 13.57
N TYR A 115 0.23 9.55 12.84
CA TYR A 115 -0.31 9.98 11.56
C TYR A 115 -1.83 10.04 11.65
N SER A 116 -2.43 11.11 11.14
CA SER A 116 -3.88 11.17 10.92
C SER A 116 -4.16 10.99 9.44
N MET A 117 -4.82 9.90 9.08
CA MET A 117 -5.12 9.57 7.69
C MET A 117 -6.59 9.81 7.40
N ARG A 118 -6.90 10.67 6.44
CA ARG A 118 -8.28 10.91 5.99
C ARG A 118 -8.51 10.22 4.66
N ILE A 119 -9.54 9.38 4.63
CA ILE A 119 -10.03 8.67 3.44
C ILE A 119 -11.49 9.04 3.27
N GLU A 120 -11.79 9.78 2.20
CA GLU A 120 -13.11 10.40 2.01
C GLU A 120 -13.48 11.28 3.22
N ASP A 121 -14.58 11.00 3.90
CA ASP A 121 -15.07 11.74 5.08
C ASP A 121 -14.59 11.15 6.42
N GLU A 122 -13.88 10.01 6.40
CA GLU A 122 -13.43 9.32 7.60
C GLU A 122 -11.98 9.64 7.94
N THR A 123 -11.68 9.82 9.22
CA THR A 123 -10.33 10.08 9.71
C THR A 123 -9.89 8.98 10.68
N PHE A 124 -8.69 8.46 10.45
CA PHE A 124 -8.08 7.39 11.21
C PHE A 124 -6.84 7.90 11.94
N GLN A 125 -6.71 7.54 13.21
CA GLN A 125 -5.47 7.73 13.97
C GLN A 125 -4.59 6.50 13.77
N VAL A 126 -3.41 6.72 13.22
CA VAL A 126 -2.53 5.66 12.76
C VAL A 126 -1.15 5.86 13.38
N LEU A 127 -0.63 4.82 14.01
CA LEU A 127 0.71 4.81 14.59
C LEU A 127 1.35 3.46 14.31
N GLY A 128 2.68 3.40 14.22
CA GLY A 128 3.35 2.15 13.99
C GLY A 128 4.76 2.31 13.44
N ASP A 129 5.44 1.17 13.35
CA ASP A 129 6.83 1.06 12.97
C ASP A 129 7.06 -0.20 12.11
N LEU A 130 8.16 -0.20 11.37
CA LEU A 130 8.64 -1.39 10.67
C LEU A 130 9.59 -2.18 11.57
N CYS A 131 9.40 -3.49 11.63
CA CYS A 131 10.26 -4.42 12.33
C CYS A 131 10.79 -5.45 11.33
N THR A 132 12.10 -5.69 11.34
CA THR A 132 12.72 -6.74 10.53
C THR A 132 12.95 -7.97 11.41
N GLU A 133 12.41 -9.11 11.00
CA GLU A 133 12.59 -10.41 11.66
C GLU A 133 13.15 -11.38 10.61
N GLY A 134 14.48 -11.60 10.64
CA GLY A 134 15.19 -12.35 9.60
C GLY A 134 15.13 -11.62 8.25
N ASP A 135 14.73 -12.33 7.19
CA ASP A 135 14.60 -11.79 5.83
C ASP A 135 13.24 -11.11 5.58
N TYR A 136 12.43 -10.94 6.63
CA TYR A 136 11.05 -10.45 6.51
C TYR A 136 10.83 -9.15 7.25
N THR A 137 10.16 -8.22 6.55
CA THR A 137 9.70 -6.96 7.13
C THR A 137 8.25 -7.10 7.59
N TYR A 138 7.99 -6.70 8.83
CA TYR A 138 6.67 -6.65 9.43
C TYR A 138 6.31 -5.20 9.74
N LEU A 139 5.09 -4.81 9.38
CA LEU A 139 4.46 -3.59 9.85
C LEU A 139 3.74 -3.90 11.16
N LYS A 140 4.18 -3.27 12.25
CA LYS A 140 3.44 -3.23 13.52
C LYS A 140 2.76 -1.89 13.61
N CYS A 141 1.45 -1.87 13.63
CA CYS A 141 0.71 -0.62 13.65
C CYS A 141 -0.53 -0.71 14.52
N SER A 142 -1.09 0.44 14.86
CA SER A 142 -2.38 0.59 15.48
C SER A 142 -3.19 1.58 14.67
N VAL A 143 -4.38 1.17 14.25
CA VAL A 143 -5.36 2.00 13.55
C VAL A 143 -6.55 2.18 14.49
N ASN A 144 -6.83 3.42 14.90
CA ASN A 144 -7.86 3.76 15.88
C ASN A 144 -7.76 2.95 17.19
N GLY A 145 -6.53 2.65 17.63
CA GLY A 145 -6.25 1.88 18.85
C GLY A 145 -6.25 0.36 18.68
N VAL A 146 -6.63 -0.16 17.50
CA VAL A 146 -6.57 -1.60 17.20
C VAL A 146 -5.19 -1.94 16.66
N ALA A 147 -4.40 -2.66 17.46
CA ALA A 147 -3.06 -3.10 17.10
C ALA A 147 -3.08 -4.30 16.15
N SER A 148 -2.22 -4.26 15.13
CA SER A 148 -2.01 -5.35 14.17
C SER A 148 -0.53 -5.53 13.86
N LYS A 149 -0.15 -6.78 13.53
CA LYS A 149 1.17 -7.13 12.99
C LYS A 149 0.96 -7.82 11.65
N THR A 150 1.36 -7.17 10.57
CA THR A 150 1.22 -7.70 9.21
C THR A 150 2.57 -7.78 8.54
N LYS A 151 2.83 -8.86 7.80
CA LYS A 151 4.03 -8.94 6.96
C LYS A 151 3.85 -8.01 5.76
N LEU A 152 4.81 -7.11 5.57
CA LEU A 152 4.79 -6.10 4.51
C LEU A 152 5.81 -6.47 3.44
N ILE A 153 5.34 -6.57 2.20
CA ILE A 153 6.20 -6.72 1.02
C ILE A 153 5.78 -5.69 -0.01
N ILE A 154 6.74 -4.89 -0.48
CA ILE A 154 6.52 -3.91 -1.53
C ILE A 154 7.34 -4.35 -2.74
N LEU A 155 6.66 -4.69 -3.83
CA LEU A 155 7.27 -5.18 -5.05
C LEU A 155 6.71 -4.38 -6.23
N GLU A 156 7.61 -3.77 -7.00
CA GLU A 156 7.29 -2.86 -8.10
C GLU A 156 6.34 -1.74 -7.65
N ASN A 157 5.09 -1.76 -8.12
CA ASN A 157 4.05 -0.80 -7.80
C ASN A 157 2.92 -1.46 -7.00
N THR A 158 3.23 -2.49 -6.20
CA THR A 158 2.24 -3.22 -5.41
C THR A 158 2.71 -3.46 -4.00
N ILE A 159 1.83 -3.18 -3.05
CA ILE A 159 1.96 -3.43 -1.62
C ILE A 159 1.18 -4.69 -1.30
N TYR A 160 1.85 -5.64 -0.66
CA TYR A 160 1.26 -6.87 -0.16
C TYR A 160 1.32 -6.86 1.37
N LEU A 161 0.15 -6.97 1.98
CA LEU A 161 -0.02 -7.13 3.42
C LEU A 161 -0.51 -8.56 3.69
N PHE A 162 0.25 -9.32 4.48
CA PHE A 162 -0.17 -10.66 4.92
C PHE A 162 -0.47 -10.64 6.42
N SER A 163 -1.68 -11.09 6.75
CA SER A 163 -2.18 -11.29 8.10
C SER A 163 -2.61 -12.76 8.27
N MET A 164 -3.01 -13.15 9.48
CA MET A 164 -3.63 -14.46 9.71
C MET A 164 -5.04 -14.54 9.10
N GLU A 165 -5.73 -13.41 8.96
CA GLU A 165 -7.07 -13.35 8.36
C GLU A 165 -7.05 -13.39 6.83
N GLY A 166 -5.89 -13.19 6.20
CA GLY A 166 -5.74 -13.24 4.76
C GLY A 166 -4.64 -12.34 4.20
N SER A 167 -4.56 -12.32 2.88
CA SER A 167 -3.65 -11.46 2.13
C SER A 167 -4.41 -10.32 1.45
N THR A 168 -3.83 -9.12 1.49
CA THR A 168 -4.39 -7.93 0.83
C THR A 168 -3.36 -7.34 -0.12
N GLN A 169 -3.80 -7.07 -1.35
CA GLN A 169 -2.99 -6.49 -2.41
C GLN A 169 -3.50 -5.10 -2.79
N ILE A 170 -2.63 -4.10 -2.62
CA ILE A 170 -2.93 -2.69 -2.87
C ILE A 170 -1.91 -2.16 -3.87
N GLY A 171 -2.38 -1.62 -5.00
CA GLY A 171 -1.52 -1.04 -6.01
C GLY A 171 -1.09 0.39 -5.67
N ILE A 172 0.01 0.82 -6.27
CA ILE A 172 0.50 2.19 -6.27
C ILE A 172 0.33 2.67 -7.72
N PRO A 173 -0.46 3.71 -7.98
CA PRO A 173 -0.66 4.19 -9.34
C PRO A 173 0.68 4.67 -9.93
N VAL A 174 0.98 4.18 -11.14
CA VAL A 174 2.16 4.63 -11.88
C VAL A 174 2.00 6.12 -12.22
N PRO A 175 3.03 6.95 -11.98
CA PRO A 175 2.97 8.37 -12.33
C PRO A 175 2.71 8.58 -13.83
N LYS A 176 1.92 9.62 -14.17
CA LYS A 176 1.49 9.89 -15.55
C LYS A 176 2.66 10.03 -16.54
N TYR A 177 3.79 10.58 -16.09
CA TYR A 177 4.99 10.76 -16.91
C TYR A 177 5.73 9.45 -17.25
N LEU A 178 5.43 8.34 -16.56
CA LEU A 178 5.95 7.01 -16.89
C LEU A 178 4.94 6.19 -17.71
N SER A 179 3.65 6.55 -17.68
CA SER A 179 2.61 5.83 -18.43
C SER A 179 2.64 6.05 -19.94
N SER A 180 3.32 7.10 -20.42
CA SER A 180 3.39 7.47 -21.85
C SER A 180 4.33 6.61 -22.70
N VAL A 181 4.99 5.60 -22.14
CA VAL A 181 5.98 4.77 -22.87
C VAL A 181 5.41 3.42 -23.33
N SER A 182 4.11 3.16 -23.13
CA SER A 182 3.45 1.91 -23.53
C SER A 182 2.23 2.12 -24.42
N SER A 183 2.35 3.07 -25.36
CA SER A 183 1.49 3.13 -26.54
C SER A 183 2.39 3.20 -27.77
N ASP A 184 2.38 2.11 -28.53
CA ASP A 184 2.94 2.01 -29.87
C ASP A 184 2.41 3.17 -30.73
N GLY A 185 3.30 4.00 -31.28
CA GLY A 185 2.93 5.01 -32.29
C GLY A 185 3.39 6.45 -32.01
N THR A 186 4.45 6.84 -32.70
CA THR A 186 4.85 8.21 -33.08
C THR A 186 5.55 9.07 -32.01
N GLN A 187 6.81 9.39 -32.29
CA GLN A 187 7.57 10.45 -31.61
C GLN A 187 6.82 11.78 -31.70
N GLU A 188 6.15 12.20 -30.63
CA GLU A 188 5.93 13.62 -30.36
C GLU A 188 6.97 14.07 -29.34
N GLY A 189 7.97 14.80 -29.85
CA GLY A 189 9.02 15.41 -29.04
C GLY A 189 8.46 16.37 -28.00
N ALA A 190 9.25 16.61 -26.95
CA ALA A 190 8.92 17.52 -25.87
C ALA A 190 8.49 18.89 -26.42
N ILE A 191 7.21 19.23 -26.25
CA ILE A 191 6.67 20.56 -26.58
C ILE A 191 6.97 21.46 -25.38
N ALA A 192 7.95 22.35 -25.53
CA ALA A 192 8.21 23.41 -24.57
C ALA A 192 7.02 24.42 -24.59
N PRO A 193 6.50 24.86 -23.42
CA PRO A 193 5.25 25.62 -23.35
C PRO A 193 5.47 27.14 -23.51
N MET A 194 6.30 27.58 -24.46
CA MET A 194 6.46 29.01 -24.73
C MET A 194 6.62 29.31 -26.21
N THR A 195 5.58 29.88 -26.83
CA THR A 195 5.70 30.65 -28.07
C THR A 195 5.75 32.13 -27.71
N GLY A 196 6.96 32.66 -27.50
CA GLY A 196 7.20 34.09 -27.43
C GLY A 196 7.58 34.59 -28.82
N THR A 197 6.77 35.46 -29.42
CA THR A 197 7.09 36.15 -30.67
C THR A 197 8.08 37.27 -30.36
N ILE A 198 9.19 37.32 -31.08
CA ILE A 198 10.11 38.47 -31.07
C ILE A 198 9.64 39.39 -32.20
N GLU A 199 9.16 40.59 -31.85
CA GLU A 199 9.13 41.74 -32.75
C GLU A 199 10.47 42.49 -32.70
#